data_AF-A0A926BU39-F1
#
_entry.id   AF-A0A926BU39-F1
#
_cell.length_a   1.000
_cell.length_b   1.000
_cell.length_c   1.000
_cell.angle_alpha   90.00
_cell.angle_beta   90.00
_cell.angle_gamma   90.00
#
_symmetry.space_group_name_H-M   'P 1'
#
loop_
_entity.id
_entity.type
_entity.pdbx_description
1 polymer ?
#
loop_
_entity_poly.entity_id
_entity_poly.type
_entity_poly.pdbx_seq_one_letter_code
_entity_poly.pdbx_strand_id
1 'polypeptide(L)'
;IATQALELARELREPSLEYQLHHALATAHEAVADHARALEHFKAYSTIRDEVQGSEMRRSIAEMQVRFDVERTSREREIYRLKSEQLELENDHRARELTAMAANLIQKNELLASLTEQIKKIGQGAPDDVRKLSRTLLNQISDNHSADQGWKEFEQQLATLHGDFVGRLSTRFPNLATMEIRVCSLLKLGLSTKQIAELMGTVDRTIENHRYRIKKKIDPDSPTSLVTFLAGI
;
A
#
# COMPACT_ATOMS: atom_id res chain seq x y z
N ILE A 1 -40.97 25.06 -54.53
CA ILE A 1 -40.12 23.90 -54.14
C ILE A 1 -39.06 24.31 -53.13
N ALA A 2 -38.08 25.17 -53.45
CA ALA A 2 -37.01 25.54 -52.50
C ALA A 2 -37.52 26.25 -51.22
N THR A 3 -38.53 27.13 -51.32
CA THR A 3 -39.15 27.79 -50.14
C THR A 3 -39.90 26.82 -49.24
N GLN A 4 -40.61 25.85 -49.82
CA GLN A 4 -41.32 24.79 -49.07
C GLN A 4 -40.33 23.83 -48.39
N ALA A 5 -39.20 23.54 -49.04
CA ALA A 5 -38.13 22.76 -48.44
C ALA A 5 -37.48 23.48 -47.24
N LEU A 6 -37.36 24.82 -47.31
CA LEU A 6 -36.84 25.63 -46.22
C LEU A 6 -37.79 25.65 -45.01
N GLU A 7 -39.10 25.80 -45.26
CA GLU A 7 -40.13 25.70 -44.20
C GLU A 7 -40.09 24.33 -43.52
N LEU A 8 -39.99 23.26 -44.30
CA LEU A 8 -39.88 21.90 -43.77
C LEU A 8 -38.59 21.70 -42.94
N ALA A 9 -37.44 22.22 -43.38
CA ALA A 9 -36.20 22.14 -42.62
C ALA A 9 -36.30 22.85 -41.24
N ARG A 10 -37.03 23.96 -41.18
CA ARG A 10 -37.33 24.69 -39.93
C ARG A 10 -38.27 23.91 -39.02
N GLU A 11 -39.33 23.31 -39.58
CA GLU A 11 -40.25 22.45 -38.83
C GLU A 11 -39.55 21.23 -38.23
N LEU A 12 -38.65 20.63 -39.00
CA LEU A 12 -37.83 19.49 -38.57
C LEU A 12 -36.68 19.88 -37.63
N ARG A 13 -36.42 21.18 -37.45
CA ARG A 13 -35.30 21.73 -36.64
C ARG A 13 -33.94 21.19 -37.09
N GLU A 14 -33.72 21.14 -38.39
CA GLU A 14 -32.48 20.70 -39.03
C GLU A 14 -31.69 21.91 -39.56
N PRO A 15 -30.93 22.63 -38.70
CA PRO A 15 -30.24 23.86 -39.08
C PRO A 15 -29.13 23.64 -40.12
N SER A 16 -28.58 22.42 -40.18
CA SER A 16 -27.64 21.97 -41.20
C SER A 16 -28.28 21.95 -42.60
N LEU A 17 -29.53 21.51 -42.69
CA LEU A 17 -30.31 21.56 -43.93
C LEU A 17 -30.78 22.99 -44.24
N GLU A 18 -31.14 23.75 -43.21
CA GLU A 18 -31.61 25.14 -43.33
C GLU A 18 -30.56 26.06 -43.97
N TYR A 19 -29.30 26.02 -43.51
CA TYR A 19 -28.26 26.88 -44.12
C TYR A 19 -27.94 26.45 -45.56
N GLN A 20 -27.98 25.15 -45.88
CA GLN A 20 -27.74 24.65 -47.24
C GLN A 20 -28.81 25.15 -48.22
N LEU A 21 -30.07 25.14 -47.78
CA LEU A 21 -31.19 25.68 -48.56
C LEU A 21 -31.10 27.20 -48.71
N HIS A 22 -30.65 27.93 -47.68
CA HIS A 22 -30.36 29.36 -47.78
C HIS A 22 -29.23 29.67 -48.78
N HIS A 23 -28.16 28.87 -48.81
CA HIS A 23 -27.11 29.01 -49.82
C HIS A 23 -27.64 28.78 -51.24
N ALA A 24 -28.43 27.72 -51.44
CA ALA A 24 -29.04 27.42 -52.74
C ALA A 24 -29.99 28.54 -53.21
N LEU A 25 -30.84 29.06 -52.31
CA LEU A 25 -31.73 30.19 -52.60
C LEU A 25 -30.95 31.46 -52.93
N ALA A 26 -29.86 31.75 -52.22
CA ALA A 26 -29.01 32.91 -52.52
C ALA A 26 -28.45 32.84 -53.95
N THR A 27 -27.90 31.69 -54.35
CA THR A 27 -27.36 31.48 -55.71
C THR A 27 -28.45 31.56 -56.79
N ALA A 28 -29.65 31.06 -56.51
CA ALA A 28 -30.78 31.12 -57.43
C ALA A 28 -31.28 32.56 -57.64
N HIS A 29 -31.38 33.35 -56.57
CA HIS A 29 -31.77 34.75 -56.64
C HIS A 29 -30.72 35.64 -57.32
N GLU A 30 -29.44 35.34 -57.12
CA GLU A 30 -28.34 36.00 -57.83
C GLU A 30 -28.41 35.73 -59.35
N ALA A 31 -28.71 34.49 -59.76
CA ALA A 31 -28.84 34.12 -61.17
C ALA A 31 -29.99 34.83 -61.90
N VAL A 32 -31.03 35.26 -61.18
CA VAL A 32 -32.15 36.05 -61.73
C VAL A 32 -32.02 37.55 -61.47
N ALA A 33 -30.84 38.03 -61.05
CA ALA A 33 -30.53 39.42 -60.72
C ALA A 33 -31.39 40.04 -59.59
N ASP A 34 -31.98 39.20 -58.73
CA ASP A 34 -32.68 39.63 -57.51
C ASP A 34 -31.67 39.72 -56.35
N HIS A 35 -30.83 40.75 -56.40
CA HIS A 35 -29.74 40.94 -55.43
C HIS A 35 -30.23 41.17 -54.00
N ALA A 36 -31.44 41.69 -53.81
CA ALA A 36 -32.00 41.93 -52.49
C ALA A 36 -32.29 40.62 -51.74
N ARG A 37 -32.99 39.68 -52.39
CA ARG A 37 -33.27 38.37 -51.80
C ARG A 37 -32.02 37.48 -51.73
N ALA A 38 -31.13 37.61 -52.71
CA ALA A 38 -29.84 36.92 -52.67
C ALA A 38 -29.04 37.31 -51.40
N LEU A 39 -28.97 38.60 -51.08
CA LEU A 39 -28.29 39.10 -49.89
C LEU A 39 -28.97 38.64 -48.59
N GLU A 40 -30.30 38.63 -48.54
CA GLU A 40 -31.06 38.15 -47.37
C GLU A 40 -30.75 36.69 -47.07
N HIS A 41 -30.84 35.82 -48.08
CA HIS A 41 -30.54 34.40 -47.92
C HIS A 41 -29.06 34.14 -47.66
N PHE A 42 -28.15 34.93 -48.22
CA PHE A 42 -26.72 34.81 -47.91
C PHE A 42 -26.40 35.18 -46.46
N LYS A 43 -27.04 36.23 -45.92
CA LYS A 43 -26.91 36.59 -44.50
C LYS A 43 -27.44 35.47 -43.60
N ALA A 44 -28.62 34.94 -43.89
CA ALA A 44 -29.20 33.81 -43.16
C ALA A 44 -28.31 32.56 -43.22
N TYR A 45 -27.79 32.24 -44.41
CA TYR A 45 -26.79 31.18 -44.59
C TYR A 45 -25.57 31.37 -43.69
N SER A 46 -24.94 32.55 -43.73
CA SER A 46 -23.74 32.81 -42.93
C SER A 46 -24.02 32.66 -41.44
N THR A 47 -25.10 33.24 -40.94
CA THR A 47 -25.47 33.17 -39.52
C THR A 47 -25.71 31.74 -39.06
N ILE A 48 -26.56 30.98 -39.78
CA ILE A 48 -26.91 29.61 -39.38
C ILE A 48 -25.70 28.68 -39.53
N ARG A 49 -24.88 28.85 -40.58
CA ARG A 49 -23.65 28.06 -40.75
C ARG A 49 -22.67 28.29 -39.59
N ASP A 50 -22.44 29.54 -39.21
CA ASP A 50 -21.48 29.87 -38.15
C ASP A 50 -21.99 29.35 -36.78
N GLU A 51 -23.30 29.36 -36.54
CA GLU A 51 -23.93 28.75 -35.37
C GLU A 51 -23.79 27.22 -35.34
N VAL A 52 -24.10 26.55 -36.46
CA VAL A 52 -23.97 25.09 -36.60
C VAL A 52 -22.52 24.66 -36.38
N GLN A 53 -21.58 25.26 -37.09
CA GLN A 53 -20.15 24.96 -36.96
C GLN A 53 -19.63 25.26 -35.54
N GLY A 54 -20.07 26.35 -34.91
CA GLY A 54 -19.74 26.65 -33.52
C GLY A 54 -20.29 25.61 -32.54
N SER A 55 -21.50 25.09 -32.77
CA SER A 55 -22.09 24.02 -31.95
C SER A 55 -21.36 22.69 -32.10
N GLU A 56 -21.01 22.30 -33.32
CA GLU A 56 -20.25 21.09 -33.63
C GLU A 56 -18.84 21.15 -33.02
N MET A 57 -18.16 22.29 -33.14
CA MET A 57 -16.85 22.50 -32.52
C MET A 57 -16.92 22.38 -30.99
N ARG A 58 -17.90 23.03 -30.35
CA ARG A 58 -18.12 22.91 -28.89
C ARG A 58 -18.37 21.46 -28.47
N ARG A 59 -19.18 20.72 -29.25
CA ARG A 59 -19.44 19.30 -29.00
C ARG A 59 -18.18 18.45 -29.14
N SER A 60 -17.39 18.66 -30.20
CA SER A 60 -16.12 17.97 -30.42
C SER A 60 -15.12 18.21 -29.29
N ILE A 61 -15.01 19.45 -28.81
CA ILE A 61 -14.18 19.81 -27.65
C ILE A 61 -14.68 19.10 -26.40
N ALA A 62 -15.99 19.09 -26.13
CA ALA A 62 -16.56 18.42 -24.96
C ALA A 62 -16.31 16.90 -25.00
N GLU A 63 -16.51 16.25 -26.15
CA GLU A 63 -16.23 14.82 -26.33
C GLU A 63 -14.73 14.52 -26.15
N MET A 64 -13.85 15.41 -26.64
CA MET A 64 -12.42 15.30 -26.44
C MET A 64 -12.04 15.43 -24.96
N GLN A 65 -12.60 16.39 -24.23
CA GLN A 65 -12.38 16.57 -22.79
C GLN A 65 -12.81 15.33 -21.99
N VAL A 66 -14.02 14.82 -22.24
CA VAL A 66 -14.52 13.61 -21.57
C VAL A 66 -13.59 12.42 -21.81
N ARG A 67 -13.13 12.22 -23.04
CA ARG A 67 -12.18 11.15 -23.37
C ARG A 67 -10.85 11.32 -22.63
N PHE A 68 -10.29 12.53 -22.59
CA PHE A 68 -9.07 12.80 -21.85
C PHE A 68 -9.23 12.55 -20.34
N ASP A 69 -10.35 12.95 -19.76
CA ASP A 69 -10.64 12.72 -18.33
C ASP A 69 -10.76 11.22 -18.02
N VAL A 70 -11.48 10.47 -18.87
CA VAL A 70 -11.60 9.01 -18.73
C VAL A 70 -10.24 8.32 -18.82
N GLU A 71 -9.42 8.69 -19.81
CA GLU A 71 -8.06 8.14 -19.94
C GLU A 71 -7.19 8.48 -18.73
N ARG A 72 -7.25 9.73 -18.25
CA ARG A 72 -6.49 10.17 -17.09
C ARG A 72 -6.88 9.38 -15.85
N THR A 73 -8.18 9.27 -15.56
CA THR A 73 -8.67 8.50 -14.40
C THR A 73 -8.33 7.02 -14.53
N SER A 74 -8.31 6.45 -15.75
CA SER A 74 -7.89 5.07 -15.97
C SER A 74 -6.39 4.89 -15.69
N ARG A 75 -5.54 5.81 -16.14
CA ARG A 75 -4.09 5.79 -15.86
C ARG A 75 -3.80 5.94 -14.38
N GLU A 76 -4.46 6.88 -13.71
CA GLU A 76 -4.32 7.08 -12.25
C GLU A 76 -4.71 5.80 -11.49
N ARG A 77 -5.84 5.17 -11.84
CA ARG A 77 -6.26 3.88 -11.25
C ARG A 77 -5.22 2.78 -11.45
N GLU A 78 -4.65 2.69 -12.64
CA GLU A 78 -3.63 1.69 -12.94
C GLU A 78 -2.34 1.93 -12.13
N ILE A 79 -1.91 3.18 -11.99
CA ILE A 79 -0.78 3.55 -11.13
C ILE A 79 -1.06 3.13 -9.68
N TYR A 80 -2.25 3.42 -9.15
CA TYR A 80 -2.61 3.00 -7.79
C TYR A 80 -2.63 1.48 -7.64
N ARG A 81 -3.16 0.74 -8.63
CA ARG A 81 -3.18 -0.72 -8.64
C ARG A 81 -1.76 -1.30 -8.58
N LEU A 82 -0.89 -0.86 -9.49
CA LEU A 82 0.51 -1.31 -9.54
C LEU A 82 1.27 -0.95 -8.27
N LYS A 83 0.99 0.23 -7.68
CA LYS A 83 1.61 0.64 -6.41
C LYS A 83 1.18 -0.27 -5.26
N SER A 84 -0.11 -0.63 -5.20
CA SER A 84 -0.63 -1.56 -4.19
C SER A 84 0.00 -2.94 -4.33
N GLU A 85 0.06 -3.47 -5.55
CA GLU A 85 0.68 -4.78 -5.84
C GLU A 85 2.18 -4.79 -5.49
N GLN A 86 2.91 -3.71 -5.81
CA GLN A 86 4.31 -3.55 -5.42
C GLN A 86 4.49 -3.57 -3.90
N LEU A 87 3.62 -2.86 -3.16
CA LEU A 87 3.67 -2.82 -1.70
C LEU A 87 3.35 -4.19 -1.08
N GLU A 88 2.41 -4.93 -1.64
CA GLU A 88 2.10 -6.30 -1.20
C GLU A 88 3.29 -7.23 -1.42
N LEU A 89 3.90 -7.21 -2.60
CA LEU A 89 5.10 -8.00 -2.90
C LEU A 89 6.27 -7.66 -1.98
N GLU A 90 6.47 -6.38 -1.68
CA GLU A 90 7.50 -5.93 -0.75
C GLU A 90 7.22 -6.40 0.68
N ASN A 91 5.96 -6.35 1.11
CA ASN A 91 5.55 -6.85 2.42
C ASN A 91 5.75 -8.38 2.54
N ASP A 92 5.37 -9.14 1.51
CA ASP A 92 5.57 -10.59 1.45
C ASP A 92 7.05 -10.99 1.40
N HIS A 93 7.88 -10.20 0.70
CA HIS A 93 9.32 -10.41 0.70
C HIS A 93 9.90 -10.20 2.10
N ARG A 94 9.57 -9.08 2.75
CA ARG A 94 10.00 -8.77 4.11
C ARG A 94 9.53 -9.82 5.12
N ALA A 95 8.29 -10.30 5.01
CA ALA A 95 7.76 -11.36 5.86
C ALA A 95 8.55 -12.67 5.72
N ARG A 96 8.99 -13.01 4.50
CA ARG A 96 9.83 -14.19 4.24
C ARG A 96 11.23 -14.05 4.83
N GLU A 97 11.87 -12.88 4.68
CA GLU A 97 13.18 -12.62 5.28
C GLU A 97 13.14 -12.77 6.80
N LEU A 98 12.11 -12.21 7.44
CA LEU A 98 11.89 -12.33 8.88
C LEU A 98 11.66 -13.77 9.31
N THR A 99 10.87 -14.54 8.55
CA THR A 99 10.63 -15.97 8.83
C THR A 99 11.91 -16.79 8.71
N ALA A 100 12.75 -16.51 7.71
CA ALA A 100 14.04 -17.17 7.54
C ALA A 100 15.00 -16.84 8.70
N MET A 101 15.02 -15.59 9.17
CA MET A 101 15.81 -15.20 10.34
C MET A 101 15.32 -15.86 11.62
N ALA A 102 14.00 -15.88 11.83
CA ALA A 102 13.39 -16.58 12.95
C ALA A 102 13.77 -18.06 12.96
N ALA A 103 13.67 -18.74 11.81
CA ALA A 103 14.08 -20.13 11.67
C ALA A 103 15.56 -20.36 11.98
N ASN A 104 16.45 -19.48 11.51
CA ASN A 104 17.89 -19.55 11.82
C ASN A 104 18.16 -19.38 13.33
N LEU A 105 17.46 -18.46 14.00
CA LEU A 105 17.58 -18.28 15.45
C LEU A 105 17.09 -19.51 16.22
N ILE A 106 15.95 -20.08 15.81
CA ILE A 106 15.40 -21.32 16.39
C ILE A 106 16.40 -22.46 16.23
N GLN A 107 16.90 -22.71 15.02
CA GLN A 107 17.87 -23.78 14.74
C GLN A 107 19.16 -23.60 15.56
N LYS A 108 19.64 -22.36 15.70
CA LYS A 108 20.80 -22.05 16.55
C LYS A 108 20.51 -22.37 18.02
N ASN A 109 19.33 -22.00 18.52
CA ASN A 109 18.94 -22.28 19.91
C ASN A 109 18.79 -23.79 20.17
N GLU A 110 18.21 -24.55 19.25
CA GLU A 110 18.11 -26.01 19.33
C GLU A 110 19.48 -26.68 19.34
N LEU A 111 20.40 -26.24 18.47
CA LEU A 111 21.77 -26.75 18.44
C LEU A 111 22.49 -26.46 19.77
N LEU A 112 22.37 -25.25 20.30
CA LEU A 112 22.99 -24.88 21.58
C LEU A 112 22.40 -25.68 22.74
N ALA A 113 21.07 -25.89 22.78
CA ALA A 113 20.43 -26.73 23.77
C ALA A 113 20.91 -28.19 23.71
N SER A 114 21.03 -28.75 22.50
CA SER A 114 21.57 -30.09 22.27
C SER A 114 23.03 -30.21 22.75
N LEU A 115 23.88 -29.25 22.39
CA LEU A 115 25.29 -29.22 22.84
C LEU A 115 25.40 -29.09 24.37
N THR A 116 24.56 -28.26 24.98
CA THR A 116 24.49 -28.08 26.43
C THR A 116 24.17 -29.40 27.13
N GLU A 117 23.20 -30.15 26.60
CA GLU A 117 22.80 -31.44 27.15
C GLU A 117 23.90 -32.50 26.97
N GLN A 118 24.55 -32.54 25.81
CA GLN A 118 25.67 -33.44 25.56
C GLN A 118 26.85 -33.17 26.52
N ILE A 119 27.21 -31.91 26.74
CA ILE A 119 28.29 -31.54 27.66
C ILE A 119 27.93 -31.89 29.11
N LYS A 120 26.67 -31.69 29.53
CA LYS A 120 26.20 -32.12 30.85
C LYS A 120 26.36 -33.62 31.04
N LYS A 121 25.99 -34.42 30.04
CA LYS A 121 26.14 -35.88 30.08
C LYS A 121 27.61 -36.30 30.16
N ILE A 122 28.50 -35.66 29.39
CA ILE A 122 29.95 -35.92 29.46
C ILE A 122 30.50 -35.59 30.86
N GLY A 123 30.04 -34.52 31.49
CA GLY A 123 30.47 -34.15 32.83
C GLY A 123 29.96 -35.08 33.94
N GLN A 124 28.88 -35.84 33.71
CA GLN A 124 28.32 -36.76 34.70
C GLN A 124 29.17 -38.02 34.80
N GLY A 125 29.74 -38.29 35.98
CA GLY A 125 30.55 -39.48 36.24
C GLY A 125 31.98 -39.44 35.69
N ALA A 126 32.40 -38.33 35.08
CA ALA A 126 33.75 -38.19 34.53
C ALA A 126 34.81 -37.78 35.58
N PRO A 127 36.11 -38.00 35.28
CA PRO A 127 37.23 -37.49 36.06
C PRO A 127 37.17 -35.97 36.31
N ASP A 128 37.86 -35.50 37.36
CA ASP A 128 37.74 -34.13 37.88
C ASP A 128 38.16 -33.04 36.87
N ASP A 129 39.19 -33.32 36.07
CA ASP A 129 39.66 -32.49 34.95
C ASP A 129 38.61 -32.37 33.84
N VAL A 130 37.96 -33.47 33.46
CA VAL A 130 36.86 -33.47 32.47
C VAL A 130 35.64 -32.74 33.00
N ARG A 131 35.31 -32.88 34.30
CA ARG A 131 34.22 -32.12 34.95
C ARG A 131 34.50 -30.63 34.97
N LYS A 132 35.74 -30.22 35.27
CA LYS A 132 36.15 -28.81 35.20
C LYS A 132 36.02 -28.26 33.79
N LEU A 133 36.52 -28.97 32.78
CA LEU A 133 36.40 -28.59 31.37
C LEU A 133 34.94 -28.46 30.94
N SER A 134 34.09 -29.43 31.32
CA SER A 134 32.65 -29.41 31.01
C SER A 134 31.95 -28.19 31.61
N ARG A 135 32.28 -27.80 32.86
CA ARG A 135 31.76 -26.56 33.46
C ARG A 135 32.25 -25.32 32.73
N THR A 136 33.52 -25.25 32.35
CA THR A 136 34.07 -24.13 31.58
C THR A 136 33.35 -23.98 30.25
N LEU A 137 33.13 -25.07 29.51
CA LEU A 137 32.40 -25.05 28.23
C LEU A 137 30.93 -24.64 28.41
N LEU A 138 30.26 -25.13 29.46
CA LEU A 138 28.88 -24.73 29.77
C LEU A 138 28.80 -23.23 30.10
N ASN A 139 29.76 -22.70 30.86
CA ASN A 139 29.84 -21.27 31.16
C ASN A 139 30.11 -20.46 29.88
N GLN A 140 31.04 -20.89 29.03
CA GLN A 140 31.31 -20.23 27.74
C GLN A 140 30.10 -20.23 26.82
N ILE A 141 29.34 -21.34 26.76
CA ILE A 141 28.09 -21.40 26.02
C ILE A 141 27.07 -20.43 26.62
N SER A 142 26.95 -20.38 27.95
CA SER A 142 26.06 -19.44 28.63
C SER A 142 26.45 -17.97 28.37
N ASP A 143 27.73 -17.65 28.37
CA ASP A 143 28.25 -16.30 28.17
C ASP A 143 28.11 -15.85 26.70
N ASN A 144 28.37 -16.76 25.75
CA ASN A 144 28.21 -16.51 24.31
C ASN A 144 26.76 -16.65 23.82
N HIS A 145 25.90 -17.28 24.63
CA HIS A 145 24.44 -17.28 24.51
C HIS A 145 23.81 -16.10 25.27
N SER A 146 24.55 -15.01 25.47
CA SER A 146 23.91 -13.74 25.81
C SER A 146 22.97 -13.38 24.66
N ALA A 147 21.69 -13.70 24.85
CA ALA A 147 20.58 -13.43 23.95
C ALA A 147 20.58 -11.98 23.44
N ASP A 148 21.29 -11.08 24.13
CA ASP A 148 21.57 -9.71 23.75
C ASP A 148 22.30 -9.52 22.43
N GLN A 149 23.25 -10.36 22.00
CA GLN A 149 23.99 -10.09 20.75
C GLN A 149 23.13 -10.37 19.51
N GLY A 150 22.51 -11.55 19.44
CA GLY A 150 21.56 -11.86 18.36
C GLY A 150 20.33 -10.96 18.38
N TRP A 151 19.93 -10.50 19.58
CA TRP A 151 18.86 -9.53 19.72
C TRP A 151 19.25 -8.12 19.26
N LYS A 152 20.49 -7.68 19.50
CA LYS A 152 21.00 -6.40 18.97
C LYS A 152 21.03 -6.39 17.45
N GLU A 153 21.44 -7.49 16.83
CA GLU A 153 21.41 -7.65 15.36
C GLU A 153 19.97 -7.59 14.84
N PHE A 154 19.04 -8.27 15.51
CA PHE A 154 17.62 -8.18 15.22
C PHE A 154 17.08 -6.74 15.41
N GLU A 155 17.44 -6.03 16.48
CA GLU A 155 17.02 -4.64 16.72
C GLU A 155 17.54 -3.68 15.66
N GLN A 156 18.78 -3.86 15.20
CA GLN A 156 19.34 -3.06 14.10
C GLN A 156 18.55 -3.27 12.81
N GLN A 157 18.17 -4.51 12.50
CA GLN A 157 17.36 -4.81 11.31
C GLN A 157 15.90 -4.38 11.48
N LEU A 158 15.35 -4.47 12.69
CA LEU A 158 14.04 -3.88 12.98
C LEU A 158 14.07 -2.37 12.76
N ALA A 159 15.16 -1.71 13.14
CA ALA A 159 15.34 -0.27 12.93
C ALA A 159 15.41 0.11 11.45
N THR A 160 15.97 -0.74 10.58
CA THR A 160 15.93 -0.49 9.13
C THR A 160 14.54 -0.70 8.54
N LEU A 161 13.74 -1.63 9.06
CA LEU A 161 12.40 -1.95 8.55
C LEU A 161 11.27 -1.06 9.10
N HIS A 162 11.34 -0.67 10.37
CA HIS A 162 10.28 0.04 11.09
C HIS A 162 10.73 1.38 11.69
N GLY A 163 11.89 1.89 11.27
CA GLY A 163 12.51 3.07 11.85
C GLY A 163 12.84 2.87 13.33
N ASP A 164 13.01 3.96 14.07
CA ASP A 164 13.32 3.88 15.51
C ASP A 164 12.09 3.52 16.38
N PHE A 165 11.40 2.43 16.06
CA PHE A 165 10.24 1.93 16.80
C PHE A 165 10.59 1.63 18.25
N VAL A 166 11.75 1.00 18.49
CA VAL A 166 12.23 0.67 19.83
C VAL A 166 12.47 1.93 20.66
N GLY A 167 13.12 2.96 20.08
CA GLY A 167 13.29 4.26 20.72
C GLY A 167 11.95 4.92 21.03
N ARG A 168 11.04 5.03 20.05
CA ARG A 168 9.70 5.62 20.26
C ARG A 168 8.90 4.88 21.34
N LEU A 169 8.93 3.55 21.34
CA LEU A 169 8.23 2.73 22.32
C LEU A 169 8.83 2.93 23.72
N SER A 170 10.16 2.95 23.83
CA SER A 170 10.87 3.13 25.10
C SER A 170 10.67 4.53 25.68
N THR A 171 10.64 5.56 24.84
CA THR A 171 10.34 6.94 25.27
C THR A 171 8.90 7.08 25.75
N ARG A 172 7.94 6.46 25.04
CA ARG A 172 6.52 6.57 25.39
C ARG A 172 6.13 5.72 26.60
N PHE A 173 6.79 4.57 26.78
CA PHE A 173 6.50 3.61 27.85
C PHE A 173 7.79 3.19 28.58
N PRO A 174 8.40 4.08 29.37
CA PRO A 174 9.68 3.82 30.05
C PRO A 174 9.59 2.75 31.16
N ASN A 175 8.38 2.34 31.52
CA ASN A 175 8.11 1.29 32.52
C ASN A 175 8.06 -0.13 31.91
N LEU A 176 8.24 -0.27 30.60
CA LEU A 176 8.39 -1.57 29.96
C LEU A 176 9.77 -2.15 30.27
N ALA A 177 9.79 -3.40 30.69
CA ALA A 177 11.03 -4.15 30.83
C ALA A 177 11.60 -4.45 29.43
N THR A 178 12.92 -4.64 29.33
CA THR A 178 13.60 -5.02 28.08
C THR A 178 12.88 -6.18 27.38
N MET A 179 12.53 -7.24 28.12
CA MET A 179 11.84 -8.40 27.54
C MET A 179 10.45 -8.06 26.98
N GLU A 180 9.73 -7.12 27.60
CA GLU A 180 8.43 -6.67 27.13
C GLU A 180 8.57 -5.83 25.85
N ILE A 181 9.63 -5.02 25.74
CA ILE A 181 10.01 -4.33 24.50
C ILE A 181 10.30 -5.35 23.40
N ARG A 182 11.02 -6.43 23.70
CA ARG A 182 11.28 -7.52 22.72
C ARG A 182 10.01 -8.13 22.18
N VAL A 183 9.08 -8.47 23.08
CA VAL A 183 7.77 -9.00 22.70
C VAL A 183 6.98 -7.99 21.87
N CYS A 184 7.00 -6.70 22.21
CA CYS A 184 6.35 -5.66 21.41
C CYS A 184 6.96 -5.55 20.01
N SER A 185 8.27 -5.61 19.88
CA SER A 185 8.97 -5.61 18.60
C SER A 185 8.54 -6.79 17.72
N LEU A 186 8.46 -8.00 18.28
CA LEU A 186 8.03 -9.18 17.53
C LEU A 186 6.53 -9.12 17.18
N LEU A 187 5.69 -8.55 18.05
CA LEU A 187 4.28 -8.30 17.75
C LEU A 187 4.10 -7.25 16.64
N LYS A 188 4.95 -6.22 16.61
CA LYS A 188 4.96 -5.19 15.55
C LYS A 188 5.31 -5.79 14.18
N LEU A 189 6.12 -6.84 14.18
CA LEU A 189 6.42 -7.66 12.99
C LEU A 189 5.28 -8.63 12.61
N GLY A 190 4.17 -8.67 13.35
CA GLY A 190 3.04 -9.54 13.06
C GLY A 190 3.22 -11.00 13.48
N LEU A 191 4.26 -11.32 14.26
CA LEU A 191 4.49 -12.69 14.73
C LEU A 191 3.39 -13.13 15.72
N SER A 192 2.95 -14.38 15.57
CA SER A 192 2.00 -15.00 16.51
C SER A 192 2.66 -15.33 17.85
N THR A 193 1.86 -15.50 18.91
CA THR A 193 2.35 -15.88 20.25
C THR A 193 3.24 -17.12 20.19
N LYS A 194 2.86 -18.11 19.39
CA LYS A 194 3.58 -19.37 19.22
C LYS A 194 4.95 -19.14 18.57
N GLN A 195 5.00 -18.40 17.47
CA GLN A 195 6.27 -18.07 16.78
C GLN A 195 7.20 -17.25 17.69
N ILE A 196 6.65 -16.34 18.50
CA ILE A 196 7.43 -15.57 19.48
C ILE A 196 7.99 -16.51 20.56
N ALA A 197 7.20 -17.46 21.05
CA ALA A 197 7.65 -18.41 22.06
C ALA A 197 8.80 -19.28 21.55
N GLU A 198 8.66 -19.83 20.35
CA GLU A 198 9.70 -20.61 19.66
C GLU A 198 10.98 -19.79 19.48
N LEU A 199 10.87 -18.55 18.97
CA LEU A 199 12.00 -17.66 18.74
C LEU A 199 12.73 -17.29 20.03
N MET A 200 11.99 -17.10 21.12
CA MET A 200 12.52 -16.75 22.43
C MET A 200 12.94 -17.96 23.26
N GLY A 201 12.81 -19.19 22.75
CA GLY A 201 13.14 -20.41 23.47
C GLY A 201 12.30 -20.59 24.74
N THR A 202 11.03 -20.17 24.71
CA THR A 202 10.08 -20.29 25.83
C THR A 202 8.78 -20.96 25.39
N VAL A 203 7.82 -21.07 26.31
CA VAL A 203 6.48 -21.62 26.04
C VAL A 203 5.47 -20.51 25.77
N ASP A 204 4.44 -20.79 24.97
CA ASP A 204 3.37 -19.85 24.59
C ASP A 204 2.80 -19.10 25.79
N ARG A 205 2.61 -19.81 26.92
CA ARG A 205 2.08 -19.24 28.16
C ARG A 205 2.93 -18.09 28.72
N THR A 206 4.25 -18.15 28.54
CA THR A 206 5.17 -17.08 28.94
C THR A 206 4.89 -15.82 28.12
N ILE A 207 4.72 -15.98 26.80
CA ILE A 207 4.44 -14.86 25.90
C ILE A 207 3.06 -14.27 26.15
N GLU A 208 2.04 -15.09 26.41
CA GLU A 208 0.71 -14.60 26.84
C GLU A 208 0.78 -13.73 28.09
N ASN A 209 1.55 -14.16 29.10
CA ASN A 209 1.75 -13.39 30.32
C ASN A 209 2.45 -12.05 30.05
N HIS A 210 3.45 -12.02 29.16
CA HIS A 210 4.05 -10.77 28.70
C HIS A 210 3.03 -9.88 27.99
N ARG A 211 2.25 -10.41 27.04
CA ARG A 211 1.19 -9.67 26.32
C ARG A 211 0.17 -9.04 27.27
N TYR A 212 -0.26 -9.79 28.28
CA TYR A 212 -1.16 -9.28 29.31
C TYR A 212 -0.54 -8.12 30.12
N ARG A 213 0.70 -8.28 30.58
CA ARG A 213 1.42 -7.23 31.33
C ARG A 213 1.66 -5.99 30.49
N ILE A 214 2.06 -6.17 29.23
CA ILE A 214 2.24 -5.11 28.25
C ILE A 214 0.92 -4.35 28.07
N LYS A 215 -0.19 -5.05 27.79
CA LYS A 215 -1.49 -4.41 27.63
C LYS A 215 -1.90 -3.62 28.86
N LYS A 216 -1.67 -4.16 30.07
CA LYS A 216 -1.94 -3.44 31.33
C LYS A 216 -1.08 -2.17 31.51
N LYS A 217 0.15 -2.14 30.98
CA LYS A 217 1.07 -0.99 31.10
C LYS A 217 0.84 0.07 30.03
N ILE A 218 0.50 -0.36 28.81
CA ILE A 218 0.43 0.49 27.62
C ILE A 218 -0.98 1.02 27.40
N ASP A 219 -1.99 0.16 27.58
CA ASP A 219 -3.37 0.46 27.18
C ASP A 219 -4.38 -0.43 27.96
N PRO A 220 -4.54 -0.20 29.28
CA PRO A 220 -5.30 -1.10 30.17
C PRO A 220 -6.80 -1.15 29.85
N ASP A 221 -7.39 -0.06 29.36
CA ASP A 221 -8.85 0.10 29.24
C ASP A 221 -9.36 0.03 27.79
N SER A 222 -8.47 -0.13 26.81
CA SER A 222 -8.84 -0.08 25.40
C SER A 222 -9.34 -1.42 24.86
N PRO A 223 -10.42 -1.38 24.07
CA PRO A 223 -10.89 -2.55 23.32
C PRO A 223 -9.93 -2.92 22.17
N THR A 224 -9.01 -2.02 21.82
CA THR A 224 -8.06 -2.23 20.72
C THR A 224 -7.11 -3.37 21.02
N SER A 225 -6.82 -4.20 20.02
CA SER A 225 -5.82 -5.25 20.17
C SER A 225 -4.43 -4.63 20.37
N LEU A 226 -3.59 -5.26 21.18
CA LEU A 226 -2.21 -4.79 21.41
C LEU A 226 -1.44 -4.65 20.08
N VAL A 227 -1.68 -5.54 19.12
CA VAL A 227 -1.05 -5.48 17.79
C VAL A 227 -1.48 -4.23 17.03
N THR A 228 -2.78 -3.94 17.02
CA THR A 228 -3.34 -2.73 16.37
C THR A 228 -2.82 -1.46 17.01
N PHE A 229 -2.70 -1.44 18.34
CA PHE A 229 -2.12 -0.31 19.07
C PHE A 229 -0.65 -0.08 18.67
N LEU A 230 0.16 -1.15 18.72
CA LEU A 230 1.58 -1.08 18.35
C LEU A 230 1.77 -0.69 16.88
N ALA A 231 0.85 -1.07 15.98
CA ALA A 231 0.88 -0.68 14.58
C ALA A 231 0.83 0.86 14.39
N GLY A 232 0.17 1.59 15.29
CA GLY A 232 0.06 3.05 15.27
C GLY A 232 1.24 3.83 15.89
N ILE A 233 2.27 3.15 16.40
CA ILE A 233 3.53 3.74 16.92
C ILE A 233 4.63 3.68 15.85
#